data_AF-A0A2W2BD40-F1
#
_entry.id   AF-A0A2W2BD40-F1
#
_cell.length_a   1.000
_cell.length_b   1.000
_cell.length_c   1.000
_cell.angle_alpha   90.00
_cell.angle_beta   90.00
_cell.angle_gamma   90.00
#
_symmetry.space_group_name_H-M   'P 1'
#
loop_
_entity.id
_entity.type
_entity.pdbx_description
1 polymer ?
#
loop_
_entity_poly.entity_id
_entity_poly.type
_entity_poly.pdbx_seq_one_letter_code
_entity_poly.pdbx_strand_id
1 'polypeptide(L)' 'MTERECPLGLTYYELRSRLGDHLDEFTKWMTGQTVALCEEHGPVAYEQDYERFVRGLPVVD' A
#
# COMPACT_ATOMS: atom_id res chain seq x y z
N MET A 1 4.94 -17.55 7.71
CA MET A 1 3.81 -16.63 7.46
C MET A 1 4.28 -15.28 7.95
N THR A 2 4.55 -14.33 7.06
CA THR A 2 4.90 -12.97 7.51
C THR A 2 3.65 -12.38 8.13
N GLU A 3 3.65 -12.28 9.45
CA GLU A 3 2.63 -11.59 10.23
C GLU A 3 2.52 -10.15 9.69
N ARG A 4 1.34 -9.74 9.23
CA ARG A 4 1.12 -8.37 8.76
C ARG A 4 1.02 -7.47 9.98
N GLU A 5 1.64 -6.30 9.92
CA GLU A 5 1.56 -5.32 11.00
C GLU A 5 0.13 -4.79 11.19
N CYS A 6 -0.63 -4.68 10.10
CA CYS A 6 -2.03 -4.26 10.13
C CYS A 6 -2.95 -5.27 9.42
N PRO A 7 -4.09 -5.66 10.02
CA PRO A 7 -5.04 -6.57 9.36
C PRO A 7 -5.79 -5.91 8.20
N LEU A 8 -5.85 -4.57 8.15
CA LEU A 8 -6.59 -3.82 7.13
C LEU A 8 -5.79 -3.60 5.84
N GLY A 9 -4.46 -3.71 5.88
CA GLY A 9 -3.61 -3.42 4.73
C GLY A 9 -2.15 -3.27 5.11
N LEU A 10 -1.37 -2.80 4.14
CA LEU A 10 0.06 -2.57 4.28
C LEU A 10 0.32 -1.18 4.88
N THR A 11 1.10 -1.14 5.94
CA THR A 11 1.53 0.12 6.57
C THR A 11 2.48 0.89 5.66
N TYR A 12 2.64 2.19 5.91
CA TYR A 12 3.67 2.99 5.22
C TYR A 12 5.07 2.38 5.38
N TYR A 13 5.39 1.82 6.56
CA TYR A 13 6.69 1.20 6.81
C TYR A 13 6.87 -0.09 6.01
N GLU A 14 5.84 -0.93 5.93
CA GLU A 14 5.87 -2.12 5.08
C GLU A 14 6.02 -1.76 3.61
N LEU A 15 5.27 -0.76 3.13
CA LEU A 15 5.39 -0.27 1.76
C LEU A 15 6.80 0.26 1.48
N ARG A 16 7.36 1.06 2.39
CA ARG A 16 8.73 1.56 2.28
C ARG A 16 9.76 0.42 2.25
N SER A 17 9.59 -0.59 3.09
CA SER A 17 10.48 -1.75 3.11
C SER A 17 10.40 -2.60 1.85
N ARG A 18 9.22 -2.69 1.21
CA ARG A 18 9.00 -3.52 0.02
C ARG A 18 9.31 -2.80 -1.29
N LEU A 19 9.01 -1.51 -1.37
CA LEU A 19 9.11 -0.73 -2.62
C LEU A 19 10.42 0.08 -2.71
N GLY A 20 11.05 0.41 -1.59
CA GLY A 20 12.26 1.23 -1.57
C GLY A 20 12.07 2.53 -2.33
N ASP A 21 12.88 2.76 -3.36
CA ASP A 21 12.87 3.97 -4.19
C ASP A 21 11.57 4.14 -5.01
N HIS A 22 10.80 3.06 -5.23
CA HIS A 22 9.51 3.12 -5.93
C HIS A 22 8.34 3.56 -5.04
N LEU A 23 8.56 3.83 -3.75
CA LEU A 23 7.51 4.26 -2.82
C LEU A 23 6.84 5.57 -3.27
N ASP A 24 7.62 6.52 -3.78
CA ASP A 24 7.10 7.81 -4.24
C ASP A 24 6.22 7.65 -5.49
N GLU A 25 6.59 6.71 -6.38
CA GLU A 25 5.80 6.37 -7.56
C GLU A 25 4.48 5.69 -7.16
N PHE A 26 4.53 4.76 -6.21
CA PHE A 26 3.33 4.12 -5.66
C PHE A 26 2.40 5.13 -5.00
N THR A 27 2.93 6.07 -4.21
CA THR A 27 2.13 7.09 -3.54
C THR A 27 1.43 8.01 -4.55
N LYS A 28 2.11 8.38 -5.63
CA LYS A 28 1.53 9.14 -6.75
C LYS A 28 0.48 8.31 -7.49
N TRP A 29 0.76 7.04 -7.74
CA TRP A 29 -0.16 6.11 -8.39
C TRP A 29 -1.45 5.91 -7.59
N MET A 30 -1.37 5.90 -6.25
CA MET A 30 -2.52 5.83 -5.34
C MET A 30 -3.26 7.18 -5.14
N THR A 31 -2.81 8.26 -5.76
CA THR A 31 -3.43 9.59 -5.54
C THR A 31 -4.89 9.59 -6.00
N GLY A 32 -5.81 9.87 -5.08
CA GLY A 32 -7.25 9.90 -5.33
C GLY A 32 -7.98 8.59 -5.02
N GLN A 33 -7.25 7.53 -4.64
CA GLN A 33 -7.83 6.24 -4.29
C GLN A 33 -8.29 6.15 -2.84
N THR A 34 -9.29 5.32 -2.62
CA THR A 34 -9.73 4.94 -1.27
C THR A 34 -8.69 4.04 -0.61
N VAL A 35 -8.35 4.35 0.64
CA VAL A 35 -7.46 3.52 1.48
C VAL A 35 -8.18 3.17 2.79
N ALA A 36 -7.72 2.12 3.45
CA ALA A 36 -8.19 1.83 4.80
C ALA A 36 -7.50 2.74 5.82
N LEU A 37 -8.21 3.10 6.88
CA LEU A 37 -7.66 3.81 8.03
C LEU A 37 -7.52 2.83 9.19
N CYS A 38 -6.29 2.53 9.58
CA CYS A 38 -5.97 1.80 10.79
C CYS A 38 -5.77 2.79 11.94
N GLU A 39 -6.37 2.51 13.10
CA GLU A 39 -6.24 3.40 14.27
C GLU A 39 -4.79 3.55 14.76
N GLU A 40 -4.01 2.47 14.71
CA GLU A 40 -2.63 2.44 15.21
C GLU A 40 -1.60 2.94 14.16
N HIS A 41 -1.83 2.63 12.88
CA HIS A 41 -0.85 2.83 11.81
C HIS A 41 -1.21 3.99 10.86
N GLY A 42 -2.40 4.58 11.00
CA GLY A 42 -2.91 5.59 10.08
C GLY A 42 -3.37 4.99 8.74
N PRO A 43 -3.23 5.71 7.63
CA PRO A 43 -3.59 5.21 6.30
C PRO A 43 -2.78 3.97 5.94
N VAL A 44 -3.46 2.89 5.53
CA VAL A 44 -2.84 1.65 5.05
C VAL A 44 -3.36 1.33 3.65
N ALA A 45 -2.46 0.90 2.77
CA ALA A 45 -2.84 0.52 1.40
C ALA A 45 -3.36 -0.91 1.36
N TYR A 46 -4.37 -1.19 0.55
CA TYR A 46 -4.80 -2.56 0.36
C TYR A 46 -3.69 -3.36 -0.33
N GLU A 47 -3.54 -4.62 0.08
CA GLU A 47 -2.52 -5.50 -0.52
C GLU A 47 -2.74 -5.68 -2.03
N GLN A 48 -4.01 -5.71 -2.45
CA GLN A 48 -4.37 -5.77 -3.87
C GLN A 48 -3.79 -4.59 -4.66
N ASP A 49 -3.81 -3.37 -4.11
CA ASP A 49 -3.25 -2.20 -4.78
C ASP A 49 -1.74 -2.31 -4.94
N TYR A 50 -1.06 -2.79 -3.90
CA TYR A 50 0.37 -3.11 -3.97
C TYR A 50 0.67 -4.16 -5.05
N GLU A 51 -0.07 -5.27 -5.08
CA GLU A 51 0.12 -6.32 -6.08
C GLU A 51 -0.11 -5.81 -7.51
N ARG A 52 -1.12 -4.95 -7.71
CA ARG A 52 -1.42 -4.35 -9.00
C ARG A 52 -0.30 -3.41 -9.45
N PHE A 53 0.19 -2.56 -8.55
CA PHE A 53 1.31 -1.67 -8.83
C PHE A 53 2.56 -2.45 -9.26
N VAL A 54 2.95 -3.48 -8.49
CA VAL A 54 4.13 -4.31 -8.80
C VAL A 54 3.99 -5.04 -10.14
N ARG A 55 2.76 -5.38 -10.55
CA ARG A 55 2.47 -6.01 -11.85
C ARG A 55 2.31 -5.00 -13.00
N GLY A 56 2.43 -3.70 -12.75
CA GLY A 56 2.19 -2.65 -13.74
C GLY A 56 0.73 -2.58 -14.23
N LEU A 57 -0.22 -3.02 -13.41
CA LEU A 57 -1.65 -2.98 -13.71
C LEU A 57 -2.23 -1.60 -13.37
N PRO A 58 -3.31 -1.16 -14.04
CA PRO A 58 -3.96 0.10 -13.71
C PRO A 58 -4.58 0.07 -12.32
N VAL A 59 -4.71 1.25 -11.72
CA VAL A 59 -5.47 1.48 -10.49
C VAL A 59 -6.93 1.05 -10.69
N VAL A 60 -7.54 0.42 -9.69
CA VAL A 60 -8.98 0.09 -9.66
C VAL A 60 -9.49 0.43 -8.27
N ASP A 61 -10.59 1.19 -8.20
CA ASP A 61 -11.33 1.48 -6.97
C ASP A 61 -12.43 0.42 -6.75
#